data_AF-A0A444XLT8-F1
#
_entry.id   AF-A0A444XLT8-F1
#
_cell.length_a   1.000
_cell.length_b   1.000
_cell.length_c   1.000
_cell.angle_alpha   90.00
_cell.angle_beta   90.00
_cell.angle_gamma   90.00
#
_symmetry.space_group_name_H-M   'P 1'
#
loop_
_entity.id
_entity.type
_entity.pdbx_description
1 polymer ?
#
loop_
_entity_poly.entity_id
_entity_poly.type
_entity_poly.pdbx_seq_one_letter_code
_entity_poly.pdbx_strand_id
1 'polypeptide(L)'
;MKDVGLWTISKVVLNHSHPCCPEQAEMLKQHMDLSMFVRRTIETHEEAGIRPSKTYQSFVAAAGSHRELGFIEKDVRNYITREVRNFSEEDDAKEFGKSRAAFEYFRDVVSFDTTYNTNRYNLVLGSFVGVNYHG
;
A
#
# COMPACT_ATOMS: atom_id res chain seq x y z
N MET A 1 -40.24 12.88 -4.62
CA MET A 1 -39.01 12.46 -5.34
C MET A 1 -38.04 11.95 -4.30
N LYS A 2 -37.49 10.73 -4.48
CA LYS A 2 -36.51 10.16 -3.55
C LYS A 2 -35.19 10.92 -3.71
N ASP A 3 -34.58 11.34 -2.61
CA ASP A 3 -33.22 11.86 -2.59
C ASP A 3 -32.29 10.86 -3.26
N VAL A 4 -31.78 11.22 -4.43
CA VAL A 4 -30.65 10.53 -5.03
C VAL A 4 -29.50 10.80 -4.08
N GLY A 5 -28.85 9.75 -3.55
CA GLY A 5 -27.76 9.83 -2.57
C GLY A 5 -26.51 10.55 -3.09
N LEU A 6 -26.67 11.84 -3.40
CA LEU A 6 -25.64 12.74 -3.88
C LEU A 6 -24.86 13.25 -2.69
N TRP A 7 -23.61 12.82 -2.62
CA TRP A 7 -22.67 13.36 -1.66
C TRP A 7 -22.30 14.78 -2.07
N THR A 8 -22.49 15.73 -1.16
CA THR A 8 -22.13 17.14 -1.38
C THR A 8 -20.93 17.48 -0.52
N ILE A 9 -19.85 17.97 -1.12
CA ILE A 9 -18.67 18.44 -0.39
C ILE A 9 -19.04 19.79 0.24
N SER A 10 -19.09 19.86 1.57
CA SER A 10 -19.53 21.05 2.31
C SER A 10 -18.40 22.05 2.61
N LYS A 11 -17.14 21.57 2.70
CA LYS A 11 -15.98 22.42 2.99
C LYS A 11 -14.70 21.78 2.44
N VAL A 12 -13.90 22.59 1.75
CA VAL A 12 -12.54 22.24 1.30
C VAL A 12 -11.59 23.30 1.85
N VAL A 13 -10.52 22.88 2.53
CA VAL A 13 -9.45 23.77 2.99
C VAL A 13 -8.19 23.42 2.21
N LEU A 14 -7.76 24.34 1.36
CA LEU A 14 -6.60 24.16 0.46
C LEU A 14 -5.29 24.72 1.03
N ASN A 15 -5.36 25.42 2.17
CA ASN A 15 -4.17 25.98 2.80
C ASN A 15 -3.38 24.88 3.50
N HIS A 16 -2.13 24.71 3.08
CA HIS A 16 -1.18 23.82 3.70
C HIS A 16 -0.14 24.63 4.49
N SER A 17 0.35 24.07 5.60
CA SER A 17 1.44 24.66 6.39
C SER A 17 2.82 24.43 5.76
N HIS A 18 2.88 23.72 4.64
CA HIS A 18 4.08 23.43 3.87
C HIS A 18 3.78 23.42 2.37
N PRO A 19 4.77 23.64 1.50
CA PRO A 19 4.61 23.41 0.07
C PRO A 19 4.18 21.97 -0.22
N CYS A 20 3.25 21.79 -1.16
CA CYS A 20 2.97 20.46 -1.68
C CYS A 20 4.20 19.97 -2.44
N CYS A 21 4.64 18.74 -2.18
CA CYS A 21 5.77 18.12 -2.85
C CYS A 21 5.26 17.15 -3.93
N PRO A 22 5.12 17.58 -5.20
CA PRO A 22 4.57 16.73 -6.26
C PRO A 22 5.41 15.47 -6.52
N GLU A 23 6.72 15.51 -6.23
CA GLU A 23 7.62 14.34 -6.32
C GLU A 23 7.20 13.20 -5.38
N GLN A 24 6.59 13.50 -4.24
CA GLN A 24 6.06 12.48 -3.33
C GLN A 24 4.70 11.93 -3.80
N ALA A 25 3.98 12.67 -4.66
CA ALA A 25 2.70 12.26 -5.21
C ALA A 25 2.85 11.13 -6.25
N GLU A 26 4.00 11.03 -6.93
CA GLU A 26 4.31 9.92 -7.86
C GLU A 26 4.34 8.55 -7.15
N MET A 27 4.64 8.54 -5.84
CA MET A 27 4.61 7.32 -5.02
C MET A 27 3.21 6.93 -4.54
N LEU A 28 2.17 7.69 -4.89
CA LEU A 28 0.79 7.33 -4.55
C LEU A 28 0.35 6.14 -5.38
N LYS A 29 -0.38 5.22 -4.75
CA LYS A 29 -0.91 4.00 -5.40
C LYS A 29 -1.68 4.28 -6.70
N GLN A 30 -2.35 5.43 -6.82
CA GLN A 30 -3.06 5.83 -8.04
C GLN A 30 -2.12 6.02 -9.25
N HIS A 31 -0.84 6.30 -9.00
CA HIS A 31 0.21 6.45 -9.99
C HIS A 31 1.09 5.20 -10.12
N MET A 32 0.89 4.19 -9.26
CA MET A 32 1.70 2.96 -9.26
C MET A 32 0.90 1.77 -9.76
N ASP A 33 1.19 1.33 -11.00
CA ASP A 33 0.61 0.12 -11.60
C ASP A 33 1.70 -0.74 -12.24
N LEU A 34 1.59 -2.05 -12.02
CA LEU A 34 2.44 -3.04 -12.67
C LEU A 34 1.85 -3.33 -14.04
N SER A 35 2.55 -2.92 -15.10
CA SER A 35 2.18 -3.26 -16.48
C SER A 35 2.15 -4.79 -16.68
N MET A 36 1.40 -5.28 -17.69
CA MET A 36 1.35 -6.72 -17.99
C MET A 36 2.73 -7.32 -18.25
N PHE A 37 3.64 -6.56 -18.86
CA PHE A 37 5.02 -7.01 -19.07
C PHE A 37 5.74 -7.24 -17.74
N VAL A 38 5.66 -6.28 -16.82
CA VAL A 38 6.27 -6.38 -15.49
C VAL A 38 5.70 -7.56 -14.72
N ARG A 39 4.37 -7.75 -14.75
CA ARG A 39 3.70 -8.89 -14.09
C ARG A 39 4.21 -10.24 -14.59
N ARG A 40 4.27 -10.44 -15.91
CA ARG A 40 4.82 -11.68 -16.50
C ARG A 40 6.27 -11.93 -16.08
N THR A 41 7.10 -10.90 -16.08
CA THR A 41 8.49 -11.04 -15.65
C THR A 41 8.60 -11.39 -14.17
N ILE A 42 7.74 -10.82 -13.31
CA ILE A 42 7.67 -11.18 -11.89
C ILE A 42 7.28 -12.65 -11.73
N GLU A 43 6.27 -13.12 -12.47
CA GLU A 43 5.82 -14.54 -12.45
C GLU A 43 6.95 -15.48 -12.85
N THR A 44 7.64 -15.20 -13.96
CA THR A 44 8.79 -16.00 -14.42
C THR A 44 9.91 -16.04 -13.38
N HIS A 45 10.20 -14.92 -12.72
CA HIS A 45 11.21 -14.87 -11.67
C HIS A 45 10.79 -15.63 -10.40
N GLU A 46 9.51 -15.58 -10.04
CA GLU A 46 8.97 -16.34 -8.91
C GLU A 46 9.00 -17.86 -9.18
N GLU A 47 8.63 -18.29 -10.39
CA GLU A 47 8.77 -19.69 -10.83
C GLU A 47 10.23 -20.17 -10.77
N ALA A 48 11.17 -19.28 -11.11
CA ALA A 48 12.61 -19.53 -10.98
C ALA A 48 13.15 -19.43 -9.54
N GLY A 49 12.30 -19.11 -8.55
CA GLY A 49 12.68 -18.97 -7.15
C GLY A 49 13.57 -17.75 -6.85
N ILE A 50 13.59 -16.76 -7.74
CA ILE A 50 14.37 -15.53 -7.56
C ILE A 50 13.73 -14.70 -6.46
N ARG A 51 14.55 -14.26 -5.49
CA ARG A 51 14.06 -13.44 -4.38
C ARG A 51 13.40 -12.15 -4.90
N PRO A 52 12.26 -11.71 -4.32
CA PRO A 52 11.56 -10.50 -4.75
C PRO A 52 12.45 -9.24 -4.80
N SER A 53 13.39 -9.11 -3.87
CA SER A 53 14.34 -8.00 -3.86
C SER A 53 15.28 -8.01 -5.08
N LYS A 54 15.69 -9.19 -5.56
CA LYS A 54 16.49 -9.34 -6.77
C LYS A 54 15.67 -9.14 -8.03
N THR A 55 14.40 -9.57 -8.03
CA THR A 55 13.44 -9.26 -9.09
C THR A 55 13.23 -7.76 -9.23
N TYR A 56 13.04 -7.02 -8.13
CA TYR A 56 12.93 -5.56 -8.20
C TYR A 56 14.22 -4.91 -8.73
N GLN A 57 15.38 -5.35 -8.23
CA GLN A 57 16.67 -4.80 -8.67
C GLN A 57 16.97 -5.05 -10.16
N SER A 58 16.47 -6.13 -10.76
CA SER A 58 16.65 -6.35 -12.21
C SER A 58 15.86 -5.33 -13.03
N PHE A 59 14.66 -4.92 -12.59
CA PHE A 59 13.93 -3.82 -13.22
C PHE A 59 14.64 -2.48 -13.06
N VAL A 60 15.19 -2.21 -11.88
CA VAL A 60 15.98 -0.99 -11.63
C VAL A 60 17.20 -0.94 -12.55
N ALA A 61 17.89 -2.07 -12.69
CA ALA A 61 19.04 -2.18 -13.59
C ALA A 61 18.64 -1.96 -15.07
N ALA A 62 17.47 -2.43 -15.49
CA ALA A 62 16.97 -2.26 -16.85
C ALA A 62 16.49 -0.82 -17.14
N ALA A 63 15.84 -0.18 -16.17
CA ALA A 63 15.33 1.19 -16.29
C ALA A 63 16.40 2.25 -16.03
N GLY A 64 17.53 1.88 -15.42
CA GLY A 64 18.65 2.77 -15.12
C GLY A 64 18.50 3.55 -13.81
N SER A 65 17.29 3.64 -13.25
CA SER A 65 17.11 4.18 -11.90
C SER A 65 15.79 3.71 -11.26
N HIS A 66 15.69 3.84 -9.94
CA HIS A 66 14.44 3.61 -9.21
C HIS A 66 13.32 4.57 -9.60
N ARG A 67 13.66 5.79 -10.06
CA ARG A 67 12.69 6.85 -10.38
C ARG A 67 11.97 6.60 -11.70
N GLU A 68 12.59 5.83 -12.58
CA GLU A 68 12.00 5.45 -13.87
C GLU A 68 10.99 4.30 -13.73
N LEU A 69 10.84 3.72 -12.53
CA LEU A 69 9.86 2.68 -12.26
C LEU A 69 8.60 3.28 -11.63
N GLY A 70 7.45 2.99 -12.23
CA GLY A 70 6.15 3.30 -11.64
C GLY A 70 5.73 2.34 -10.51
N PHE A 71 6.67 1.71 -9.81
CA PHE A 71 6.41 0.78 -8.71
C PHE A 71 7.65 0.60 -7.83
N ILE A 72 7.43 0.14 -6.60
CA ILE A 72 8.49 -0.13 -5.62
C ILE A 72 8.63 -1.62 -5.31
N GLU A 73 9.69 -2.02 -4.61
CA GLU A 73 9.91 -3.42 -4.20
C GLU A 73 8.72 -4.01 -3.43
N LYS A 74 8.03 -3.17 -2.64
CA LYS A 74 6.83 -3.59 -1.90
C LYS A 74 5.71 -4.05 -2.84
N ASP A 75 5.56 -3.44 -4.02
CA ASP A 75 4.53 -3.84 -4.98
C ASP A 75 4.83 -5.21 -5.59
N VAL A 76 6.10 -5.49 -5.89
CA VAL A 76 6.55 -6.83 -6.32
C VAL A 76 6.23 -7.87 -5.25
N ARG A 77 6.53 -7.57 -3.99
CA ARG A 77 6.21 -8.45 -2.85
C ARG A 77 4.71 -8.69 -2.72
N ASN A 78 3.91 -7.62 -2.76
CA ASN A 78 2.47 -7.71 -2.65
C ASN A 78 1.85 -8.52 -3.80
N TYR A 79 2.35 -8.33 -5.03
CA TYR A 79 1.89 -9.07 -6.21
C TYR A 79 2.15 -10.57 -6.07
N ILE A 80 3.38 -10.95 -5.69
CA ILE A 80 3.75 -12.37 -5.48
C ILE A 80 2.89 -12.99 -4.40
N THR A 81 2.74 -12.33 -3.25
CA THR A 81 1.94 -12.86 -2.14
C THR A 81 0.48 -13.05 -2.55
N ARG A 82 -0.14 -12.05 -3.17
CA ARG A 82 -1.59 -12.03 -3.39
C ARG A 82 -2.04 -12.73 -4.66
N GLU A 83 -1.33 -12.52 -5.77
CA GLU A 83 -1.77 -12.96 -7.11
C GLU A 83 -1.07 -14.26 -7.54
N VAL A 84 0.18 -14.47 -7.12
CA VAL A 84 0.95 -15.68 -7.52
C VAL A 84 0.81 -16.80 -6.51
N ARG A 85 0.96 -16.48 -5.21
CA ARG A 85 0.86 -17.46 -4.12
C ARG A 85 -0.55 -17.61 -3.56
N ASN A 86 -1.50 -16.76 -3.97
CA ASN A 86 -2.89 -16.76 -3.51
C ASN A 86 -3.02 -16.82 -1.97
N PHE A 87 -2.15 -16.11 -1.24
CA PHE A 87 -2.26 -16.03 0.22
C PHE A 87 -3.64 -15.48 0.59
N SER A 88 -4.35 -16.16 1.49
CA SER A 88 -5.77 -15.93 1.74
C SER A 88 -6.01 -14.84 2.79
N GLU A 89 -7.23 -14.29 2.82
CA GLU A 89 -7.67 -13.39 3.90
C GLU A 89 -7.58 -14.04 5.29
N GLU A 90 -7.64 -15.37 5.37
CA GLU A 90 -7.52 -16.13 6.62
C GLU A 90 -6.07 -16.12 7.15
N ASP A 91 -5.10 -16.14 6.24
CA ASP A 91 -3.68 -16.02 6.59
C ASP A 91 -3.34 -14.60 7.10
N ASP A 92 -3.94 -13.58 6.50
CA ASP A 92 -3.85 -12.18 6.96
C ASP A 92 -4.51 -12.00 8.34
N ALA A 93 -5.68 -12.60 8.55
CA ALA A 93 -6.38 -12.58 9.84
C ALA A 93 -5.55 -13.26 10.95
N LYS A 94 -4.83 -14.33 10.61
CA LYS A 94 -3.92 -15.02 11.53
C LYS A 94 -2.72 -14.16 11.91
N GLU A 95 -2.15 -13.41 10.98
CA GLU A 95 -1.06 -12.46 11.27
C GLU A 95 -1.55 -11.28 12.11
N PHE A 96 -2.74 -10.75 11.82
CA PHE A 96 -3.41 -9.75 12.64
C PHE A 96 -3.66 -10.23 14.09
N GLY A 97 -4.07 -11.50 14.25
CA GLY A 97 -4.23 -12.13 15.57
C GLY A 97 -2.94 -12.13 16.40
N LYS A 98 -1.78 -12.32 15.76
CA LYS A 98 -0.47 -12.23 16.44
C LYS A 98 -0.15 -10.80 16.89
N SER A 99 -0.49 -9.80 16.07
CA SER A 99 -0.34 -8.39 16.43
C SER A 99 -1.20 -8.01 17.64
N ARG A 100 -2.42 -8.55 17.75
CA ARG A 100 -3.28 -8.36 18.92
C ARG A 100 -2.68 -8.96 20.19
N ALA A 101 -2.12 -10.17 20.10
CA ALA A 101 -1.44 -10.81 21.24
C ALA A 101 -0.21 -10.00 21.69
N ALA A 102 0.55 -9.43 20.74
CA ALA A 102 1.66 -8.53 21.07
C ALA A 102 1.17 -7.24 21.75
N PHE A 103 0.06 -6.65 21.31
CA PHE A 103 -0.54 -5.47 21.95
C PHE A 103 -0.94 -5.74 23.40
N GLU A 104 -1.60 -6.87 23.69
CA GLU A 104 -1.96 -7.25 25.06
C GLU A 104 -0.74 -7.42 25.97
N TYR A 105 0.37 -7.89 25.41
CA TYR A 105 1.62 -8.12 26.14
C TYR A 105 2.42 -6.83 26.38
N PHE A 106 2.61 -6.00 25.35
CA PHE A 106 3.43 -4.79 25.44
C PHE A 106 2.65 -3.57 25.97
N ARG A 107 1.30 -3.65 26.01
CA ARG A 107 0.37 -2.57 26.40
C ARG A 107 0.57 -1.23 25.69
N ASP A 108 1.25 -1.26 24.56
CA ASP A 108 1.53 -0.13 23.72
C ASP A 108 1.85 -0.64 22.31
N VAL A 109 1.07 -0.28 21.28
CA VAL A 109 1.46 -0.43 19.86
C VAL A 109 0.79 0.64 18.99
N VAL A 110 1.66 1.24 18.17
CA VAL A 110 1.53 2.20 17.06
C VAL A 110 0.54 1.77 15.97
N SER A 111 -0.27 2.70 15.44
CA SER A 111 -1.06 2.47 14.22
C SER A 111 -0.18 2.44 12.97
N PHE A 112 -0.39 1.48 12.08
CA PHE A 112 0.07 1.60 10.70
C PHE A 112 -1.00 2.30 9.87
N ASP A 113 -0.65 3.44 9.26
CA ASP A 113 -1.27 3.86 8.01
C ASP A 113 -0.47 3.26 6.84
N THR A 114 -1.12 3.00 5.70
CA THR A 114 -0.71 3.56 4.39
C THR A 114 -1.43 2.96 3.19
N THR A 115 -2.16 1.84 3.25
CA THR A 115 -2.60 1.17 2.00
C THR A 115 -3.66 0.06 2.13
N TYR A 116 -4.37 -0.03 3.24
CA TYR A 116 -5.39 -1.09 3.42
C TYR A 116 -6.72 -0.62 2.81
N ASN A 117 -6.93 -1.00 1.54
CA ASN A 117 -8.03 -0.57 0.69
C ASN A 117 -8.11 0.95 0.48
N THR A 118 -7.78 1.38 -0.74
CA THR A 118 -8.51 2.52 -1.27
C THR A 118 -10.00 2.19 -1.15
N ASN A 119 -10.82 3.12 -0.68
CA ASN A 119 -12.26 2.90 -0.70
C ASN A 119 -12.72 2.61 -2.14
N ARG A 120 -13.99 2.23 -2.34
CA ARG A 120 -14.57 1.98 -3.68
C ARG A 120 -14.44 3.14 -4.69
N TYR A 121 -13.88 4.28 -4.27
CA TYR A 121 -13.62 5.47 -5.06
C TYR A 121 -12.11 5.73 -5.27
N ASN A 122 -11.25 4.74 -5.01
CA ASN A 122 -9.80 4.82 -5.19
C ASN A 122 -9.07 5.88 -4.34
N LEU A 123 -9.68 6.42 -3.28
CA LEU A 123 -9.06 7.43 -2.42
C LEU A 123 -8.18 6.80 -1.33
N VAL A 124 -6.98 7.35 -1.13
CA VAL A 124 -6.08 7.00 -0.04
C VAL A 124 -6.67 7.54 1.26
N LEU A 125 -7.06 6.66 2.18
CA LEU A 125 -7.60 7.02 3.48
C LEU A 125 -6.60 6.61 4.56
N GLY A 126 -5.89 7.59 5.11
CA GLY A 126 -5.01 7.38 6.27
C GLY A 126 -5.70 7.83 7.54
N SER A 127 -6.07 6.89 8.40
CA SER A 127 -6.61 7.20 9.73
C SER A 127 -5.51 7.04 10.78
N PHE A 128 -5.27 8.09 11.57
CA PHE A 128 -4.42 8.02 12.75
C PHE A 128 -5.31 8.03 13.99
N VAL A 129 -5.19 7.01 14.83
CA VAL A 129 -5.83 6.97 16.15
C VAL A 129 -4.74 6.70 17.18
N GLY A 130 -4.49 7.68 18.05
CA GLY A 130 -3.67 7.54 19.25
C GLY A 130 -4.55 7.58 20.48
N VAL A 131 -4.28 6.71 21.45
CA VAL A 131 -4.86 6.80 22.80
C VAL A 131 -3.71 6.93 23.76
N ASN A 132 -3.67 8.04 24.52
CA ASN A 132 -2.69 8.26 25.56
C ASN A 132 -3.24 7.81 26.92
N TYR A 133 -2.38 7.28 27.79
CA TYR A 133 -2.72 7.08 29.20
C TYR A 133 -2.28 8.30 30.00
N HIS A 134 -2.93 9.44 29.75
CA HIS A 134 -2.86 10.58 30.66
C HIS A 134 -4.18 10.67 31.43
N GLY A 135 -4.19 9.97 32.58
CA GLY A 135 -5.04 10.21 33.76
C GLY A 135 -6.53 10.05 33.58
#